data_AF-A0A1E7HRA9-F1
#
_entry.id   AF-A0A1E7HRA9-F1
#
_cell.length_a   1.000
_cell.length_b   1.000
_cell.length_c   1.000
_cell.angle_alpha   90.00
_cell.angle_beta   90.00
_cell.angle_gamma   90.00
#
_symmetry.space_group_name_H-M   'P 1'
#
loop_
_entity.id
_entity.type
_entity.pdbx_description
1 polymer ?
#
loop_
_entity_poly.entity_id
_entity_poly.type
_entity_poly.pdbx_seq_one_letter_code
_entity_poly.pdbx_strand_id
1 'polypeptide(L)'
;MNSIALYKNNEEHWLTVLACLISGTLFLLWAASSSHARGMPHRSFSSPEKAVKFLVTAVRANDMEEMLAILGPGSRELIFSGDDVADRTGREKFLKAYDRMNILQKVSADKVTLCIGNDNWSLPIPIVKAGAIWVFDAEEGKQEILNRRIGRNELHVMDVLHAYTDAQHEYASKDCGGGGVVEFAQKLISTQGKRDGLYWDVKKSEEQSPLGPLVARAAKEGYANANLSPFHGYYFTILKGQGKHSQGGGYDYVVKGKMLLGFALVAYPAEYGNSGVMTFIVNQEGIIYEKNFGNDTKRIAEAMKIFDPDKTWKRVKEALPEQDK
;
A
#
# COMPACT_ATOMS: atom_id res chain seq x y z
N MET A 1 -20.46 7.00 -14.62
CA MET A 1 -20.26 5.54 -14.37
C MET A 1 -18.78 5.22 -14.25
N ASN A 2 -18.16 5.84 -13.25
CA ASN A 2 -17.03 5.46 -12.40
C ASN A 2 -16.01 4.39 -12.85
N SER A 3 -14.87 4.86 -13.37
CA SER A 3 -13.59 4.14 -13.45
C SER A 3 -12.83 4.07 -12.11
N ILE A 4 -13.21 4.86 -11.10
CA ILE A 4 -12.49 4.97 -9.81
C ILE A 4 -13.19 4.17 -8.70
N ALA A 5 -14.51 4.01 -8.75
CA ALA A 5 -15.25 3.22 -7.77
C ALA A 5 -15.04 1.70 -7.91
N LEU A 6 -14.57 1.22 -9.07
CA LEU A 6 -14.21 -0.19 -9.25
C LEU A 6 -12.91 -0.58 -8.52
N TYR A 7 -12.05 0.40 -8.19
CA TYR A 7 -10.75 0.11 -7.56
C TYR A 7 -10.82 0.04 -6.03
N LYS A 8 -11.80 0.70 -5.39
CA LYS A 8 -11.84 0.88 -3.92
C LYS A 8 -12.56 -0.25 -3.16
N ASN A 9 -13.40 -1.06 -3.82
CA ASN A 9 -14.27 -2.02 -3.12
C ASN A 9 -13.88 -3.52 -3.24
N ASN A 10 -12.91 -3.91 -4.09
CA ASN A 10 -12.77 -5.34 -4.46
C ASN A 10 -11.44 -6.01 -4.09
N GLU A 11 -10.42 -5.32 -3.58
CA GLU A 11 -9.12 -5.96 -3.30
C GLU A 11 -8.95 -6.52 -1.88
N GLU A 12 -9.81 -6.14 -0.92
CA GLU A 12 -9.77 -6.63 0.47
C GLU A 12 -9.89 -8.17 0.57
N HIS A 13 -10.55 -8.82 -0.39
CA HIS A 13 -10.80 -10.26 -0.35
C HIS A 13 -9.76 -11.13 -1.04
N TRP A 14 -8.81 -10.57 -1.78
CA TRP A 14 -7.88 -11.35 -2.62
C TRP A 14 -6.46 -11.50 -2.05
N LEU A 15 -6.09 -10.74 -1.01
CA LEU A 15 -4.68 -10.55 -0.63
C LEU A 15 -4.33 -10.90 0.82
N THR A 16 -5.22 -11.51 1.59
CA THR A 16 -4.96 -11.92 2.98
C THR A 16 -3.93 -13.07 3.15
N VAL A 17 -3.03 -13.31 2.19
CA VAL A 17 -2.15 -14.50 2.19
C VAL A 17 -0.64 -14.18 2.15
N LEU A 18 -0.19 -12.94 1.95
CA LEU A 18 1.25 -12.67 1.82
C LEU A 18 1.79 -11.79 2.95
N ALA A 19 2.03 -12.42 4.10
CA ALA A 19 2.86 -11.86 5.15
C ALA A 19 3.62 -12.98 5.88
N CYS A 20 4.92 -13.13 5.63
CA CYS A 20 5.84 -13.71 6.61
C CYS A 20 7.27 -13.16 6.45
N LEU A 21 7.85 -12.93 7.63
CA LEU A 21 9.05 -12.17 7.93
C LEU A 21 10.33 -12.96 7.65
N ILE A 22 11.36 -12.27 7.17
CA ILE A 22 12.72 -12.81 7.03
C ILE A 22 13.44 -12.60 8.36
N SER A 23 13.85 -13.69 9.02
CA SER A 23 14.86 -13.65 10.08
C SER A 23 16.08 -14.44 9.62
N GLY A 24 17.22 -13.75 9.57
CA GLY A 24 18.48 -14.30 9.09
C GLY A 24 19.24 -15.09 10.15
N THR A 25 20.08 -16.02 9.69
CA THR A 25 21.35 -16.39 10.33
C THR A 25 22.34 -16.85 9.25
N LEU A 26 23.61 -16.52 9.48
CA LEU A 26 24.76 -16.60 8.56
C LEU A 26 25.84 -17.54 9.18
N PHE A 27 26.74 -18.07 8.32
CA PHE A 27 27.99 -18.85 8.55
C PHE A 27 27.84 -20.40 8.66
N LEU A 28 28.54 -21.32 7.95
CA LEU A 28 29.80 -21.33 7.14
C LEU A 28 29.99 -22.61 6.25
N LEU A 29 30.80 -22.43 5.18
CA LEU A 29 31.81 -23.33 4.54
C LEU A 29 31.46 -24.57 3.68
N TRP A 30 31.63 -24.36 2.36
CA TRP A 30 32.46 -25.09 1.37
C TRP A 30 32.42 -26.63 1.26
N ALA A 31 31.68 -27.10 0.24
CA ALA A 31 32.11 -28.18 -0.64
C ALA A 31 31.60 -27.88 -2.05
N ALA A 32 32.52 -27.60 -2.98
CA ALA A 32 32.22 -27.36 -4.38
C ALA A 32 31.86 -28.69 -5.06
N SER A 33 30.58 -29.06 -4.99
CA SER A 33 29.97 -29.92 -5.99
C SER A 33 29.44 -29.02 -7.08
N SER A 34 29.89 -29.20 -8.32
CA SER A 34 29.25 -28.64 -9.50
C SER A 34 27.88 -29.31 -9.68
N SER A 35 26.94 -28.92 -8.82
CA SER A 35 25.53 -29.06 -9.06
C SER A 35 25.28 -28.32 -10.36
N HIS A 36 25.11 -29.06 -11.45
CA HIS A 36 24.31 -28.53 -12.54
C HIS A 36 22.99 -28.17 -11.87
N ALA A 37 22.74 -26.89 -11.64
CA ALA A 37 21.40 -26.44 -11.36
C ALA A 37 20.59 -26.96 -12.54
N ARG A 38 19.86 -28.06 -12.36
CA ARG A 38 18.79 -28.43 -13.28
C ARG A 38 17.91 -27.20 -13.27
N GLY A 39 18.02 -26.39 -14.32
CA GLY A 39 17.13 -25.27 -14.51
C GLY A 39 15.73 -25.83 -14.32
N MET A 40 14.97 -25.21 -13.41
CA MET A 40 13.58 -25.58 -13.18
C MET A 40 12.91 -25.65 -14.57
N PRO A 41 12.26 -26.77 -14.93
CA PRO A 41 11.68 -26.90 -16.26
C PRO A 41 10.73 -25.72 -16.49
N HIS A 42 10.95 -24.92 -17.52
CA HIS A 42 10.05 -23.84 -17.88
C HIS A 42 9.30 -24.24 -19.14
N ARG A 43 8.00 -24.50 -19.03
CA ARG A 43 7.18 -24.87 -20.17
C ARG A 43 6.97 -23.67 -21.09
N SER A 44 7.10 -23.93 -22.37
CA SER A 44 6.82 -22.99 -23.44
C SER A 44 5.61 -23.42 -24.24
N PHE A 45 4.82 -22.47 -24.70
CA PHE A 45 3.54 -22.71 -25.38
C PHE A 45 3.53 -22.08 -26.77
N SER A 46 2.77 -22.68 -27.69
CA SER A 46 2.59 -22.11 -29.02
C SER A 46 1.66 -20.89 -29.04
N SER A 47 0.87 -20.68 -27.98
CA SER A 47 -0.02 -19.53 -27.84
C SER A 47 -0.35 -19.25 -26.36
N PRO A 48 -0.75 -18.02 -26.01
CA PRO A 48 -1.18 -17.66 -24.65
C PRO A 48 -2.39 -18.48 -24.17
N GLU A 49 -3.33 -18.80 -25.06
CA GLU A 49 -4.52 -19.61 -24.73
C GLU A 49 -4.13 -20.99 -24.22
N LYS A 50 -3.11 -21.61 -24.85
CA LYS A 50 -2.59 -22.90 -24.39
C LYS A 50 -1.90 -22.76 -23.04
N ALA A 51 -1.10 -21.71 -22.83
CA ALA A 51 -0.43 -21.48 -21.55
C ALA A 51 -1.45 -21.38 -20.41
N VAL A 52 -2.50 -20.56 -20.58
CA VAL A 52 -3.59 -20.42 -19.59
C VAL A 52 -4.31 -21.75 -19.37
N LYS A 53 -4.66 -22.48 -20.44
CA LYS A 53 -5.35 -23.76 -20.32
C LYS A 53 -4.55 -24.76 -19.47
N PHE A 54 -3.25 -24.87 -19.73
CA PHE A 54 -2.36 -25.74 -18.95
C PHE A 54 -2.27 -25.29 -17.50
N LEU A 55 -2.12 -23.99 -17.24
CA LEU A 55 -2.09 -23.45 -15.87
C LEU A 55 -3.37 -23.82 -15.11
N VAL A 56 -4.54 -23.56 -15.71
CA VAL A 56 -5.84 -23.86 -15.09
C VAL A 56 -6.01 -25.35 -14.83
N THR A 57 -5.58 -26.22 -15.76
CA THR A 57 -5.58 -27.68 -15.55
C THR A 57 -4.71 -28.07 -14.35
N ALA A 58 -3.49 -27.52 -14.24
CA ALA A 58 -2.60 -27.79 -13.11
C ALA A 58 -3.19 -27.29 -11.78
N VAL A 59 -3.77 -26.08 -11.76
CA VAL A 59 -4.42 -25.52 -10.57
C VAL A 59 -5.60 -26.39 -10.12
N ARG A 60 -6.45 -26.87 -11.05
CA ARG A 60 -7.57 -27.79 -10.72
C ARG A 60 -7.11 -29.13 -10.17
N ALA A 61 -6.01 -29.66 -10.71
CA ALA A 61 -5.43 -30.91 -10.24
C ALA A 61 -4.68 -30.76 -8.90
N ASN A 62 -4.50 -29.53 -8.40
CA ASN A 62 -3.54 -29.22 -7.33
C ASN A 62 -2.14 -29.78 -7.62
N ASP A 63 -1.72 -29.74 -8.88
CA ASP A 63 -0.40 -30.22 -9.31
C ASP A 63 0.63 -29.09 -9.14
N MET A 64 1.30 -29.08 -7.98
CA MET A 64 2.24 -28.02 -7.64
C MET A 64 3.50 -28.02 -8.52
N GLU A 65 4.00 -29.20 -8.86
CA GLU A 65 5.19 -29.34 -9.71
C GLU A 65 4.90 -28.87 -11.13
N GLU A 66 3.72 -29.18 -11.65
CA GLU A 66 3.29 -28.70 -12.95
C GLU A 66 3.08 -27.18 -12.95
N MET A 67 2.51 -26.61 -11.88
CA MET A 67 2.39 -25.14 -11.76
C MET A 67 3.76 -24.46 -11.73
N LEU A 68 4.72 -24.99 -10.98
CA LEU A 68 6.11 -24.50 -10.99
C LEU A 68 6.70 -24.58 -12.39
N ALA A 69 6.46 -25.68 -13.11
CA ALA A 69 6.97 -25.85 -14.45
C ALA A 69 6.33 -24.89 -15.47
N ILE A 70 5.06 -24.56 -15.31
CA ILE A 70 4.31 -23.64 -16.19
C ILE A 70 4.70 -22.18 -15.92
N LEU A 71 4.77 -21.77 -14.66
CA LEU A 71 5.12 -20.40 -14.27
C LEU A 71 6.63 -20.13 -14.37
N GLY A 72 7.45 -21.18 -14.37
CA GLY A 72 8.88 -21.10 -14.59
C GLY A 72 9.71 -20.71 -13.36
N PRO A 73 11.02 -20.48 -13.54
CA PRO A 73 11.93 -20.09 -12.47
C PRO A 73 11.44 -18.87 -11.70
N GLY A 74 11.67 -18.84 -10.38
CA GLY A 74 11.23 -17.74 -9.51
C GLY A 74 9.79 -17.86 -9.03
N SER A 75 8.94 -18.66 -9.66
CA SER A 75 7.50 -18.76 -9.33
C SER A 75 7.16 -19.38 -7.97
N ARG A 76 8.12 -19.97 -7.26
CA ARG A 76 7.88 -20.66 -5.98
C ARG A 76 7.15 -19.78 -4.96
N GLU A 77 7.63 -18.55 -4.77
CA GLU A 77 7.03 -17.60 -3.82
C GLU A 77 5.65 -17.07 -4.26
N LEU A 78 5.28 -17.29 -5.53
CA LEU A 78 3.95 -16.96 -6.07
C LEU A 78 2.94 -18.10 -5.85
N ILE A 79 3.43 -19.33 -5.72
CA ILE A 79 2.59 -20.53 -5.53
C ILE A 79 2.47 -20.88 -4.04
N PHE A 80 3.54 -20.68 -3.27
CA PHE A 80 3.66 -21.08 -1.88
C PHE A 80 3.89 -19.88 -0.97
N SER A 81 2.89 -19.52 -0.17
CA SER A 81 3.02 -18.49 0.86
C SER A 81 3.69 -19.01 2.15
N GLY A 82 3.74 -20.34 2.32
CA GLY A 82 4.10 -20.99 3.58
C GLY A 82 2.90 -21.36 4.44
N ASP A 83 1.68 -21.03 4.01
CA ASP A 83 0.41 -21.47 4.59
C ASP A 83 -0.41 -22.23 3.54
N ASP A 84 -0.43 -23.56 3.67
CA ASP A 84 -1.14 -24.45 2.73
C ASP A 84 -2.65 -24.18 2.65
N VAL A 85 -3.27 -23.70 3.74
CA VAL A 85 -4.70 -23.38 3.77
C VAL A 85 -4.95 -22.11 2.98
N ALA A 86 -4.12 -21.11 3.18
CA ALA A 86 -4.17 -19.85 2.46
C ALA A 86 -3.90 -20.06 0.96
N ASP A 87 -2.91 -20.87 0.60
CA ASP A 87 -2.56 -21.21 -0.78
C ASP A 87 -3.70 -21.97 -1.49
N ARG A 88 -4.29 -22.97 -0.82
CA ARG A 88 -5.46 -23.69 -1.35
C ARG A 88 -6.65 -22.75 -1.56
N THR A 89 -6.91 -21.87 -0.60
CA THR A 89 -7.98 -20.86 -0.69
C THR A 89 -7.75 -19.92 -1.87
N GLY A 90 -6.51 -19.49 -2.09
CA GLY A 90 -6.13 -18.66 -3.23
C GLY A 90 -6.41 -19.36 -4.57
N ARG A 91 -6.00 -20.62 -4.72
CA ARG A 91 -6.27 -21.42 -5.92
C ARG A 91 -7.77 -21.61 -6.18
N GLU A 92 -8.55 -21.90 -5.14
CA GLU A 92 -10.01 -22.03 -5.27
C GLU A 92 -10.68 -20.73 -5.69
N LYS A 93 -10.25 -19.58 -5.14
CA LYS A 93 -10.75 -18.26 -5.55
C LYS A 93 -10.41 -17.97 -7.01
N PHE A 94 -9.16 -18.23 -7.42
CA PHE A 94 -8.74 -18.10 -8.82
C PHE A 94 -9.62 -18.92 -9.76
N LEU A 95 -9.82 -20.21 -9.47
CA LEU A 95 -10.66 -21.09 -10.30
C LEU A 95 -12.11 -20.60 -10.37
N LYS A 96 -12.68 -20.18 -9.24
CA LYS A 96 -14.05 -19.63 -9.20
C LYS A 96 -14.18 -18.37 -10.06
N ALA A 97 -13.20 -17.46 -10.04
CA ALA A 97 -13.23 -16.27 -10.89
C ALA A 97 -13.03 -16.61 -12.37
N TYR A 98 -12.07 -17.50 -12.68
CA TYR A 98 -11.82 -17.98 -14.04
C TYR A 98 -13.05 -18.62 -14.68
N ASP A 99 -13.78 -19.45 -13.91
CA ASP A 99 -14.99 -20.15 -14.35
C ASP A 99 -16.19 -19.22 -14.57
N ARG A 100 -16.24 -18.10 -13.85
CA ARG A 100 -17.28 -17.07 -14.08
C ARG A 100 -17.06 -16.34 -15.39
N MET A 101 -15.83 -15.87 -15.61
CA MET A 101 -15.43 -15.16 -16.81
C MET A 101 -13.91 -15.19 -16.90
N ASN A 102 -13.40 -15.34 -18.12
CA ASN A 102 -11.98 -15.15 -18.42
C ASN A 102 -11.81 -14.53 -19.80
N ILE A 103 -10.84 -13.65 -19.93
CA ILE A 103 -10.45 -13.03 -21.19
C ILE A 103 -8.94 -12.84 -21.22
N LEU A 104 -8.33 -13.13 -22.36
CA LEU A 104 -6.95 -12.77 -22.60
C LEU A 104 -6.90 -11.36 -23.17
N GLN A 105 -6.35 -10.43 -22.39
CA GLN A 105 -6.17 -9.05 -22.79
C GLN A 105 -4.78 -8.86 -23.39
N LYS A 106 -4.74 -8.43 -24.65
CA LYS A 106 -3.48 -8.05 -25.30
C LYS A 106 -3.00 -6.72 -24.77
N VAL A 107 -1.87 -6.71 -24.06
CA VAL A 107 -1.21 -5.50 -23.54
C VAL A 107 -0.30 -4.90 -24.61
N SER A 108 0.41 -5.74 -25.36
CA SER A 108 1.24 -5.33 -26.50
C SER A 108 1.34 -6.46 -27.54
N ALA A 109 2.13 -6.28 -28.60
CA ALA A 109 2.35 -7.33 -29.61
C ALA A 109 2.86 -8.65 -28.99
N ASP A 110 3.69 -8.54 -27.94
CA ASP A 110 4.46 -9.63 -27.36
C ASP A 110 4.10 -9.88 -25.88
N LYS A 111 3.00 -9.30 -25.39
CA LYS A 111 2.54 -9.44 -24.00
C LYS A 111 1.03 -9.53 -23.92
N VAL A 112 0.56 -10.53 -23.18
CA VAL A 112 -0.85 -10.82 -22.92
C VAL A 112 -1.03 -11.07 -21.43
N THR A 113 -2.15 -10.61 -20.88
CA THR A 113 -2.52 -10.89 -19.48
C THR A 113 -3.86 -11.59 -19.42
N LEU A 114 -4.00 -12.52 -18.48
CA LEU A 114 -5.26 -13.18 -18.19
C LEU A 114 -6.08 -12.31 -17.24
N CYS A 115 -7.26 -11.87 -17.66
CA CYS A 115 -8.25 -11.25 -16.79
C CYS A 115 -9.35 -12.26 -16.46
N ILE A 116 -9.78 -12.30 -15.20
CA ILE A 116 -10.77 -13.25 -14.68
C ILE A 116 -11.86 -12.56 -13.88
N GLY A 117 -13.02 -13.22 -13.74
CA GLY A 117 -14.14 -12.71 -12.97
C GLY A 117 -14.89 -11.56 -13.64
N ASN A 118 -15.99 -11.15 -13.01
CA ASN A 118 -16.89 -10.11 -13.55
C ASN A 118 -16.30 -8.71 -13.47
N ASP A 119 -15.30 -8.52 -12.62
CA ASP A 119 -14.53 -7.30 -12.44
C ASP A 119 -13.34 -7.20 -13.40
N ASN A 120 -13.15 -8.19 -14.29
CA ASN A 120 -12.00 -8.30 -15.18
C ASN A 120 -10.67 -8.18 -14.41
N TRP A 121 -10.59 -8.80 -13.23
CA TRP A 121 -9.38 -8.75 -12.43
C TRP A 121 -8.20 -9.34 -13.20
N SER A 122 -7.17 -8.51 -13.39
CA SER A 122 -5.98 -8.83 -14.18
C SER A 122 -4.98 -9.63 -13.35
N LEU A 123 -4.68 -10.86 -13.76
CA LEU A 123 -3.68 -11.71 -13.13
C LEU A 123 -2.31 -11.02 -13.22
N PRO A 124 -1.55 -10.93 -12.11
CA PRO A 124 -0.30 -10.17 -12.10
C PRO A 124 0.82 -10.82 -12.93
N ILE A 125 0.75 -12.13 -13.21
CA ILE A 125 1.78 -12.86 -13.97
C ILE A 125 1.42 -12.83 -15.46
N PRO A 126 2.09 -12.01 -16.29
CA PRO A 126 1.78 -11.92 -17.71
C PRO A 126 2.33 -13.13 -18.48
N ILE A 127 1.82 -13.30 -19.70
CA ILE A 127 2.34 -14.23 -20.70
C ILE A 127 3.07 -13.41 -21.75
N VAL A 128 4.36 -13.65 -21.91
CA VAL A 128 5.25 -12.90 -22.80
C VAL A 128 5.75 -13.78 -23.93
N LYS A 129 6.01 -13.16 -25.08
CA LYS A 129 6.55 -13.84 -26.25
C LYS A 129 8.08 -13.88 -26.17
N ALA A 130 8.65 -15.08 -26.20
CA ALA A 130 10.08 -15.33 -26.26
C ALA A 130 10.43 -15.94 -27.63
N GLY A 131 10.70 -15.09 -28.62
CA GLY A 131 10.90 -15.53 -30.00
C GLY A 131 9.60 -16.05 -30.63
N ALA A 132 9.54 -17.35 -30.94
CA ALA A 132 8.35 -17.98 -31.54
C ALA A 132 7.39 -18.63 -30.53
N ILE A 133 7.76 -18.63 -29.25
CA ILE A 133 7.02 -19.29 -28.16
C ILE A 133 6.50 -18.27 -27.15
N TRP A 134 5.55 -18.70 -26.33
CA TRP A 134 4.97 -17.94 -25.24
C TRP A 134 5.27 -18.61 -23.90
N VAL A 135 5.59 -17.81 -22.88
CA VAL A 135 5.95 -18.26 -21.53
C VAL A 135 5.31 -17.33 -20.50
N PHE A 136 5.07 -17.82 -19.28
CA PHE A 136 4.73 -16.93 -18.16
C PHE A 136 5.98 -16.21 -17.68
N ASP A 137 5.83 -14.95 -17.26
CA ASP A 137 6.91 -14.17 -16.66
C ASP A 137 6.68 -14.00 -15.15
N ALA A 138 7.22 -14.95 -14.37
CA ALA A 138 7.08 -14.93 -12.92
C ALA A 138 7.81 -13.74 -12.26
N GLU A 139 8.92 -13.28 -12.83
CA GLU A 139 9.68 -12.15 -12.26
C GLU A 139 8.93 -10.83 -12.46
N GLU A 140 8.37 -10.60 -13.66
CA GLU A 140 7.46 -9.47 -13.87
C GLU A 140 6.22 -9.59 -12.96
N GLY A 141 5.70 -10.81 -12.77
CA GLY A 141 4.58 -11.07 -11.87
C GLY A 141 4.85 -10.69 -10.41
N LYS A 142 6.04 -11.00 -9.88
CA LYS A 142 6.46 -10.57 -8.54
C LYS A 142 6.52 -9.06 -8.43
N GLN A 143 7.13 -8.41 -9.41
CA GLN A 143 7.24 -6.95 -9.42
C GLN A 143 5.86 -6.29 -9.47
N GLU A 144 4.92 -6.83 -10.25
CA GLU A 144 3.56 -6.32 -10.32
C GLU A 144 2.81 -6.49 -8.99
N ILE A 145 2.95 -7.63 -8.31
CA ILE A 145 2.36 -7.82 -6.96
C ILE A 145 2.90 -6.79 -5.98
N LEU A 146 4.21 -6.54 -6.02
CA LEU A 146 4.85 -5.51 -5.20
C LEU A 146 4.31 -4.11 -5.52
N ASN A 147 4.23 -3.76 -6.81
CA ASN A 147 3.70 -2.49 -7.27
C ASN A 147 2.25 -2.27 -6.80
N ARG A 148 1.39 -3.30 -6.86
CA ARG A 148 0.00 -3.23 -6.37
C ARG A 148 -0.05 -3.01 -4.86
N ARG A 149 0.81 -3.68 -4.08
CA ARG A 149 0.90 -3.46 -2.63
C ARG A 149 1.31 -2.02 -2.31
N ILE A 150 2.34 -1.52 -2.99
CA ILE A 150 2.81 -0.13 -2.86
C ILE A 150 1.68 0.84 -3.21
N GLY A 151 1.04 0.67 -4.36
CA GLY A 151 -0.06 1.53 -4.80
C GLY A 151 -1.24 1.53 -3.82
N ARG A 152 -1.64 0.36 -3.29
CA ARG A 152 -2.66 0.28 -2.24
C ARG A 152 -2.24 1.01 -0.98
N ASN A 153 -1.01 0.82 -0.50
CA ASN A 153 -0.53 1.50 0.70
C ASN A 153 -0.55 3.01 0.52
N GLU A 154 -0.08 3.51 -0.62
CA GLU A 154 -0.06 4.94 -0.94
C GLU A 154 -1.47 5.54 -1.04
N LEU A 155 -2.45 4.80 -1.59
CA LEU A 155 -3.86 5.22 -1.58
C LEU A 155 -4.42 5.30 -0.14
N HIS A 156 -4.09 4.35 0.73
CA HIS A 156 -4.50 4.42 2.14
C HIS A 156 -3.84 5.61 2.85
N VAL A 157 -2.58 5.93 2.52
CA VAL A 157 -1.90 7.12 3.06
C VAL A 157 -2.67 8.38 2.70
N MET A 158 -3.14 8.52 1.46
CA MET A 158 -3.96 9.66 1.07
C MET A 158 -5.24 9.76 1.91
N ASP A 159 -5.95 8.65 2.11
CA ASP A 159 -7.14 8.61 2.99
C ASP A 159 -6.79 9.04 4.44
N VAL A 160 -5.62 8.67 4.96
CA VAL A 160 -5.13 9.10 6.29
C VAL A 160 -4.81 10.58 6.32
N LEU A 161 -4.20 11.15 5.28
CA LEU A 161 -3.88 12.58 5.21
C LEU A 161 -5.15 13.44 5.20
N HIS A 162 -6.19 13.00 4.50
CA HIS A 162 -7.51 13.64 4.56
C HIS A 162 -8.13 13.54 5.95
N ALA A 163 -8.17 12.33 6.53
CA ALA A 163 -8.71 12.13 7.88
C ALA A 163 -7.95 12.93 8.95
N TYR A 164 -6.63 13.08 8.79
CA TYR A 164 -5.82 13.95 9.65
C TYR A 164 -6.20 15.43 9.53
N THR A 165 -6.43 15.90 8.30
CA THR A 165 -6.83 17.30 8.05
C THR A 165 -8.18 17.59 8.69
N ASP A 166 -9.16 16.71 8.48
CA ASP A 166 -10.49 16.81 9.11
C ASP A 166 -10.38 16.77 10.64
N ALA A 167 -9.59 15.83 11.17
CA ALA A 167 -9.40 15.69 12.62
C ALA A 167 -8.74 16.91 13.26
N GLN A 168 -7.80 17.57 12.58
CA GLN A 168 -7.19 18.81 13.06
C GLN A 168 -8.19 19.95 13.11
N HIS A 169 -9.04 20.10 12.09
CA HIS A 169 -10.11 21.10 12.10
C HIS A 169 -11.16 20.83 13.18
N GLU A 170 -11.53 19.56 13.40
CA GLU A 170 -12.44 19.18 14.47
C GLU A 170 -11.83 19.48 15.85
N TYR A 171 -10.57 19.08 16.08
CA TYR A 171 -9.87 19.35 17.33
C TYR A 171 -9.75 20.86 17.59
N ALA A 172 -9.46 21.65 16.55
CA ALA A 172 -9.40 23.11 16.61
C ALA A 172 -10.77 23.80 16.48
N SER A 173 -11.89 23.08 16.65
CA SER A 173 -13.23 23.68 16.79
C SER A 173 -13.68 23.80 18.25
N LYS A 174 -12.97 23.12 19.17
CA LYS A 174 -13.32 22.97 20.59
C LYS A 174 -12.06 23.07 21.45
N ASP A 175 -12.22 23.43 22.72
CA ASP A 175 -11.13 23.34 23.70
C ASP A 175 -10.98 21.90 24.19
N CYS A 176 -10.48 21.02 23.32
CA CYS A 176 -10.30 19.60 23.65
C CYS A 176 -9.34 19.37 24.82
N GLY A 177 -8.34 20.24 24.97
CA GLY A 177 -7.34 20.17 26.03
C GLY A 177 -7.78 20.74 27.38
N GLY A 178 -8.93 21.41 27.45
CA GLY A 178 -9.48 22.04 28.66
C GLY A 178 -8.68 23.25 29.17
N GLY A 179 -7.90 23.89 28.30
CA GLY A 179 -6.98 24.98 28.63
C GLY A 179 -7.53 26.39 28.37
N GLY A 180 -8.80 26.52 27.98
CA GLY A 180 -9.46 27.77 27.60
C GLY A 180 -9.03 28.32 26.25
N VAL A 181 -8.27 27.56 25.45
CA VAL A 181 -7.73 27.99 24.16
C VAL A 181 -7.94 26.87 23.14
N VAL A 182 -8.56 27.22 22.03
CA VAL A 182 -8.68 26.34 20.87
C VAL A 182 -7.37 26.38 20.09
N GLU A 183 -6.81 25.21 19.80
CA GLU A 183 -5.53 25.02 19.12
C GLU A 183 -5.58 23.78 18.24
N PHE A 184 -4.61 23.63 17.34
CA PHE A 184 -4.37 22.37 16.62
C PHE A 184 -3.60 21.39 17.50
N ALA A 185 -3.79 20.10 17.24
CA ALA A 185 -3.11 19.04 17.98
C ALA A 185 -1.65 18.91 17.53
N GLN A 186 -0.73 18.81 18.49
CA GLN A 186 0.70 18.55 18.24
C GLN A 186 1.06 17.06 18.30
N LYS A 187 0.08 16.18 18.54
CA LYS A 187 0.24 14.73 18.65
C LYS A 187 -0.88 14.01 17.91
N LEU A 188 -0.55 12.89 17.28
CA LEU A 188 -1.55 11.99 16.71
C LEU A 188 -2.29 11.21 17.81
N ILE A 189 -1.55 10.71 18.79
CA ILE A 189 -2.07 9.96 19.94
C ILE A 189 -1.85 10.78 21.21
N SER A 190 -2.91 10.94 22.00
CA SER A 190 -2.86 11.67 23.27
C SER A 190 -2.00 10.93 24.30
N THR A 191 -1.41 11.70 25.20
CA THR A 191 -0.82 11.17 26.43
C THR A 191 -1.91 10.47 27.24
N GLN A 192 -1.58 9.36 27.90
CA GLN A 192 -2.54 8.61 28.72
C GLN A 192 -3.30 9.53 29.69
N GLY A 193 -4.64 9.46 29.63
CA GLY A 193 -5.54 10.25 30.47
C GLY A 193 -5.68 11.72 30.07
N LYS A 194 -5.05 12.16 28.98
CA LYS A 194 -5.17 13.52 28.43
C LYS A 194 -5.89 13.50 27.08
N ARG A 195 -6.27 14.68 26.62
CA ARG A 195 -6.80 14.96 25.28
C ARG A 195 -5.92 15.98 24.57
N ASP A 196 -4.61 15.70 24.53
CA ASP A 196 -3.57 16.57 23.96
C ASP A 196 -3.06 16.11 22.58
N GLY A 197 -3.80 15.21 21.94
CA GLY A 197 -3.59 14.70 20.60
C GLY A 197 -4.91 14.33 19.91
N LEU A 198 -4.86 13.96 18.64
CA LEU A 198 -6.05 13.70 17.82
C LEU A 198 -6.81 12.41 18.16
N TYR A 199 -6.16 11.48 18.86
CA TYR A 199 -6.77 10.24 19.33
C TYR A 199 -6.63 10.10 20.85
N TRP A 200 -7.70 9.63 21.48
CA TRP A 200 -7.73 9.14 22.86
C TRP A 200 -8.80 8.04 22.96
N ASP A 201 -8.61 7.12 23.90
CA ASP A 201 -9.60 6.11 24.24
C ASP A 201 -10.81 6.76 24.92
N VAL A 202 -11.99 6.30 24.55
CA VAL A 202 -13.26 6.79 25.06
C VAL A 202 -14.05 5.64 25.68
N LYS A 203 -14.73 5.92 26.80
CA LYS A 203 -15.72 4.97 27.34
C LYS A 203 -16.98 4.99 26.47
N LYS A 204 -17.82 3.95 26.59
CA LYS A 204 -18.98 3.64 25.73
C LYS A 204 -20.12 4.69 25.67
N SER A 205 -19.92 5.90 26.17
CA SER A 205 -20.87 7.02 26.15
C SER A 205 -20.18 8.40 26.05
N GLU A 206 -18.86 8.43 25.90
CA GLU A 206 -18.10 9.67 25.77
C GLU A 206 -18.00 10.07 24.29
N GLU A 207 -17.88 11.38 24.06
CA GLU A 207 -17.63 11.91 22.72
C GLU A 207 -16.33 11.32 22.16
N GLN A 208 -16.42 10.80 20.93
CA GLN A 208 -15.31 10.14 20.26
C GLN A 208 -14.17 11.13 19.98
N SER A 209 -12.93 10.64 19.99
CA SER A 209 -11.79 11.43 19.53
C SER A 209 -11.82 11.65 18.01
N PRO A 210 -11.28 12.77 17.49
CA PRO A 210 -11.31 13.08 16.05
C PRO A 210 -10.74 11.97 15.15
N LEU A 211 -9.64 11.32 15.54
CA LEU A 211 -9.10 10.15 14.82
C LEU A 211 -9.68 8.80 15.26
N GLY A 212 -10.64 8.81 16.19
CA GLY A 212 -11.28 7.60 16.69
C GLY A 212 -11.86 6.70 15.58
N PRO A 213 -12.57 7.24 14.56
CA PRO A 213 -13.08 6.42 13.46
C PRO A 213 -11.98 5.76 12.64
N LEU A 214 -10.86 6.46 12.39
CA LEU A 214 -9.70 5.92 11.67
C LEU A 214 -9.04 4.79 12.48
N VAL A 215 -8.82 5.00 13.78
CA VAL A 215 -8.23 3.98 14.66
C VAL A 215 -9.15 2.76 14.82
N ALA A 216 -10.47 2.97 14.90
CA ALA A 216 -11.43 1.86 14.95
C ALA A 216 -11.42 1.02 13.66
N ARG A 217 -11.21 1.66 12.49
CA ARG A 217 -11.02 0.95 11.21
C ARG A 217 -9.69 0.19 11.19
N ALA A 218 -8.60 0.86 11.56
CA ALA A 218 -7.27 0.27 11.69
C ALA A 218 -7.27 -0.98 12.60
N ALA A 219 -7.96 -0.92 13.74
CA ALA A 219 -8.07 -2.05 14.66
C ALA A 219 -8.79 -3.26 14.04
N LYS A 220 -9.82 -3.04 13.20
CA LYS A 220 -10.50 -4.12 12.44
C LYS A 220 -9.60 -4.77 11.39
N GLU A 221 -8.65 -4.01 10.86
CA GLU A 221 -7.63 -4.47 9.91
C GLU A 221 -6.42 -5.12 10.59
N GLY A 222 -6.40 -5.20 11.93
CA GLY A 222 -5.34 -5.86 12.71
C GLY A 222 -4.27 -4.92 13.27
N TYR A 223 -4.39 -3.60 13.09
CA TYR A 223 -3.51 -2.61 13.73
C TYR A 223 -3.93 -2.37 15.19
N ALA A 224 -3.64 -3.34 16.05
CA ALA A 224 -4.09 -3.33 17.44
C ALA A 224 -3.21 -2.47 18.38
N ASN A 225 -2.02 -2.05 17.95
CA ASN A 225 -1.06 -1.34 18.79
C ASN A 225 -0.75 0.07 18.25
N ALA A 226 -1.12 1.10 19.01
CA ALA A 226 -0.78 2.50 18.77
C ALA A 226 0.73 2.82 18.92
N ASN A 227 1.56 1.81 19.19
CA ASN A 227 3.01 1.93 19.32
C ASN A 227 3.66 1.91 17.94
N LEU A 228 4.10 3.09 17.45
CA LEU A 228 5.16 3.36 16.44
C LEU A 228 5.28 2.40 15.25
N SER A 229 4.27 1.59 14.97
CA SER A 229 4.25 0.61 13.90
C SER A 229 3.73 1.34 12.67
N PRO A 230 4.38 1.15 11.52
CA PRO A 230 3.97 1.87 10.33
C PRO A 230 2.54 1.45 9.94
N PHE A 231 1.65 2.44 9.81
CA PHE A 231 0.26 2.21 9.43
C PHE A 231 0.18 2.11 7.91
N HIS A 232 -0.31 0.98 7.38
CA HIS A 232 -0.15 0.59 5.97
C HIS A 232 1.28 0.73 5.45
N GLY A 233 2.28 0.46 6.29
CA GLY A 233 3.67 0.55 5.89
C GLY A 233 4.22 1.98 5.79
N TYR A 234 3.55 2.96 6.38
CA TYR A 234 3.98 4.36 6.43
C TYR A 234 4.12 4.92 7.85
N TYR A 235 5.08 5.82 8.02
CA TYR A 235 5.25 6.65 9.21
C TYR A 235 4.66 8.02 8.97
N PHE A 236 4.11 8.61 10.04
CA PHE A 236 3.46 9.93 10.00
C PHE A 236 4.10 10.84 11.04
N THR A 237 4.41 12.07 10.67
CA THR A 237 5.06 13.04 11.57
C THR A 237 4.49 14.43 11.36
N ILE A 238 4.04 15.06 12.46
CA ILE A 238 3.51 16.42 12.44
C ILE A 238 4.66 17.40 12.26
N LEU A 239 4.49 18.31 11.29
CA LEU A 239 5.42 19.40 11.01
C LEU A 239 4.96 20.66 11.76
N LYS A 240 5.92 21.47 12.22
CA LYS A 240 5.65 22.56 13.18
C LYS A 240 5.75 23.96 12.59
N GLY A 241 5.84 24.07 11.27
CA GLY A 241 5.85 25.33 10.55
C GLY A 241 5.75 25.13 9.05
N GLN A 242 5.80 26.23 8.32
CA GLN A 242 5.90 26.23 6.86
C GLN A 242 7.10 27.04 6.37
N GLY A 243 7.53 26.71 5.16
CA GLY A 243 8.57 27.42 4.43
C GLY A 243 8.04 28.47 3.46
N LYS A 244 8.96 29.08 2.73
CA LYS A 244 8.68 30.20 1.81
C LYS A 244 7.89 29.81 0.57
N HIS A 245 7.81 28.52 0.22
CA HIS A 245 7.09 28.05 -0.96
C HIS A 245 5.59 27.84 -0.70
N SER A 246 5.12 28.12 0.52
CA SER A 246 3.71 28.11 0.91
C SER A 246 3.08 29.50 0.85
N GLN A 247 1.75 29.55 0.68
CA GLN A 247 1.00 30.81 0.78
C GLN A 247 1.20 31.44 2.18
N GLY A 248 1.48 32.74 2.22
CA GLY A 248 1.80 33.45 3.46
C GLY A 248 3.28 33.40 3.89
N GLY A 249 4.14 32.69 3.14
CA GLY A 249 5.57 32.63 3.42
C GLY A 249 5.92 31.72 4.60
N GLY A 250 7.16 31.81 5.09
CA GLY A 250 7.66 30.94 6.15
C GLY A 250 7.34 31.45 7.55
N TYR A 251 6.77 30.59 8.40
CA TYR A 251 6.51 30.87 9.82
C TYR A 251 6.31 29.58 10.62
N ASP A 252 6.52 29.66 11.93
CA ASP A 252 6.25 28.57 12.86
C ASP A 252 4.77 28.50 13.20
N TYR A 253 4.22 27.28 13.24
CA TYR A 253 2.82 27.05 13.62
C TYR A 253 2.60 27.14 15.13
N VAL A 254 3.66 27.00 15.92
CA VAL A 254 3.60 26.95 17.37
C VAL A 254 3.97 28.30 17.98
N VAL A 255 3.04 28.91 18.71
CA VAL A 255 3.20 30.18 19.43
C VAL A 255 2.98 29.94 20.92
N LYS A 256 3.96 30.31 21.75
CA LYS A 256 3.92 30.09 23.22
C LYS A 256 3.60 28.63 23.61
N GLY A 257 4.10 27.67 22.84
CA GLY A 257 3.89 26.23 23.07
C GLY A 257 2.54 25.68 22.59
N LYS A 258 1.68 26.52 22.01
CA LYS A 258 0.37 26.16 21.47
C LYS A 258 0.40 26.21 19.94
N MET A 259 -0.20 25.24 19.25
CA MET A 259 -0.18 25.21 17.78
C MET A 259 -1.38 25.99 17.25
N LEU A 260 -1.17 27.26 16.88
CA LEU A 260 -2.24 28.22 16.62
C LEU A 260 -2.32 28.68 15.17
N LEU A 261 -1.18 28.75 14.48
CA LEU A 261 -1.10 29.40 13.16
C LEU A 261 -1.30 28.44 11.99
N GLY A 262 -1.35 27.13 12.26
CA GLY A 262 -1.52 26.13 11.22
C GLY A 262 -1.12 24.74 11.67
N PHE A 263 -1.17 23.78 10.74
CA PHE A 263 -0.68 22.43 10.95
C PHE A 263 -0.20 21.83 9.63
N ALA A 264 0.68 20.86 9.72
CA ALA A 264 1.06 20.04 8.58
C ALA A 264 1.52 18.64 9.01
N LEU A 265 1.55 17.72 8.06
CA LEU A 265 1.95 16.34 8.27
C LEU A 265 2.83 15.88 7.10
N VAL A 266 3.86 15.11 7.41
CA VAL A 266 4.60 14.30 6.44
C VAL A 266 4.27 12.83 6.66
N ALA A 267 4.09 12.09 5.57
CA ALA A 267 3.98 10.65 5.55
C ALA A 267 5.06 10.04 4.66
N TYR A 268 5.80 9.05 5.14
CA TYR A 268 6.88 8.40 4.37
C TYR A 268 6.90 6.89 4.58
N PRO A 269 7.32 6.10 3.57
CA PRO A 269 7.33 4.66 3.67
C PRO A 269 8.31 4.18 4.74
N ALA A 270 7.90 3.15 5.47
CA ALA A 270 8.77 2.44 6.41
C ALA A 270 9.97 1.80 5.72
N GLU A 271 9.76 1.27 4.50
CA GLU A 271 10.80 0.70 3.65
C GLU A 271 10.58 1.15 2.20
N TYR A 272 11.48 2.00 1.72
CA TYR A 272 11.44 2.51 0.34
C TYR A 272 11.53 1.37 -0.67
N GLY A 273 10.62 1.37 -1.66
CA GLY A 273 10.55 0.34 -2.70
C GLY A 273 9.88 -0.96 -2.26
N ASN A 274 9.46 -1.08 -1.00
CA ASN A 274 8.72 -2.24 -0.49
C ASN A 274 7.35 -1.86 0.08
N SER A 275 7.34 -0.98 1.08
CA SER A 275 6.10 -0.50 1.69
C SER A 275 5.51 0.70 0.96
N GLY A 276 6.34 1.45 0.25
CA GLY A 276 5.94 2.58 -0.59
C GLY A 276 7.14 3.25 -1.27
N VAL A 277 6.88 4.21 -2.15
CA VAL A 277 7.89 4.94 -2.94
C VAL A 277 7.79 6.44 -2.70
N MET A 278 6.57 6.97 -2.58
CA MET A 278 6.33 8.40 -2.41
C MET A 278 6.37 8.80 -0.95
N THR A 279 6.95 9.97 -0.69
CA THR A 279 6.72 10.76 0.52
C THR A 279 5.62 11.77 0.24
N PHE A 280 4.68 11.90 1.16
CA PHE A 280 3.55 12.82 1.04
C PHE A 280 3.61 13.91 2.10
N ILE A 281 3.15 15.10 1.76
CA ILE A 281 2.93 16.19 2.71
C ILE A 281 1.56 16.84 2.48
N VAL A 282 0.94 17.28 3.57
CA VAL A 282 -0.31 18.04 3.57
C VAL A 282 -0.25 19.10 4.68
N ASN A 283 -0.94 20.21 4.49
CA ASN A 283 -1.14 21.25 5.50
C ASN A 283 -2.63 21.65 5.57
N GLN A 284 -2.97 22.73 6.28
CA GLN A 284 -4.36 23.09 6.56
C GLN A 284 -5.23 23.35 5.32
N GLU A 285 -4.64 23.60 4.15
CA GLU A 285 -5.39 23.74 2.89
C GLU A 285 -5.88 22.40 2.34
N GLY A 286 -5.47 21.27 2.93
CA GLY A 286 -5.89 19.92 2.53
C GLY A 286 -5.34 19.44 1.19
N ILE A 287 -4.39 20.18 0.59
CA ILE A 287 -3.76 19.81 -0.68
C ILE A 287 -2.60 18.84 -0.41
N ILE A 288 -2.70 17.62 -0.93
CA ILE A 288 -1.65 16.62 -0.82
C ILE A 288 -0.60 16.83 -1.91
N TYR A 289 0.67 16.88 -1.50
CA TYR A 289 1.83 16.83 -2.38
C TYR A 289 2.59 15.54 -2.19
N GLU A 290 3.19 15.04 -3.27
CA GLU A 290 4.03 13.85 -3.29
C GLU A 290 5.42 14.14 -3.86
N LYS A 291 6.42 13.42 -3.37
CA LYS A 291 7.78 13.43 -3.90
C LYS A 291 8.48 12.10 -3.60
N ASN A 292 9.15 11.56 -4.62
CA ASN A 292 10.03 10.42 -4.47
C ASN A 292 11.46 10.90 -4.10
N PHE A 293 11.93 10.55 -2.92
CA PHE A 293 13.28 10.85 -2.43
C PHE A 293 14.28 9.69 -2.65
N GLY A 294 13.85 8.59 -3.26
CA GLY A 294 14.67 7.43 -3.49
C GLY A 294 15.09 6.74 -2.19
N ASN A 295 16.28 6.16 -2.21
CA ASN A 295 16.88 5.49 -1.05
C ASN A 295 17.10 6.44 0.16
N ASP A 296 17.06 7.76 -0.05
CA ASP A 296 17.21 8.77 1.00
C ASP A 296 15.90 9.11 1.73
N THR A 297 14.78 8.50 1.33
CA THR A 297 13.43 8.82 1.82
C THR A 297 13.34 8.92 3.34
N LYS A 298 13.77 7.87 4.06
CA LYS A 298 13.70 7.83 5.53
C LYS A 298 14.50 8.97 6.16
N ARG A 299 15.77 9.11 5.76
CA ARG A 299 16.70 10.11 6.29
C ARG A 299 16.19 11.53 6.08
N ILE A 300 15.67 11.83 4.89
CA ILE A 300 15.14 13.16 4.56
C ILE A 300 13.84 13.43 5.33
N ALA A 301 12.89 12.50 5.30
CA ALA A 301 11.58 12.70 5.91
C ALA A 301 11.64 12.85 7.44
N GLU A 302 12.49 12.07 8.13
CA GLU A 302 12.70 12.20 9.60
C GLU A 302 13.31 13.56 9.99
N ALA A 303 14.11 14.15 9.10
CA ALA A 303 14.72 15.46 9.30
C ALA A 303 13.74 16.63 9.00
N MET A 304 12.63 16.39 8.29
CA MET A 304 11.66 17.43 7.98
C MET A 304 11.02 18.00 9.24
N LYS A 305 10.98 19.34 9.33
CA LYS A 305 10.32 20.08 10.42
C LYS A 305 9.26 21.06 9.93
N ILE A 306 9.30 21.40 8.64
CA ILE A 306 8.43 22.39 8.02
C ILE A 306 7.80 21.84 6.75
N PHE A 307 6.60 22.31 6.45
CA PHE A 307 5.92 22.11 5.18
C PHE A 307 6.43 23.13 4.15
N ASP A 308 7.15 22.67 3.13
CA ASP A 308 7.74 23.55 2.11
C ASP A 308 7.70 22.89 0.71
N PRO A 309 6.52 22.82 0.06
CA PRO A 309 6.36 22.23 -1.26
C PRO A 309 6.95 23.13 -2.35
N ASP A 310 8.27 23.06 -2.53
CA ASP A 310 8.94 23.71 -3.66
C ASP A 310 8.49 23.12 -5.03
N LYS A 311 9.05 23.65 -6.13
CA LYS A 311 8.69 23.25 -7.50
C LYS A 311 8.96 21.77 -7.84
N THR A 312 9.70 21.05 -7.01
CA THR A 312 10.01 19.63 -7.22
C THR A 312 8.97 18.70 -6.59
N TRP A 313 8.10 19.23 -5.72
CA TRP A 313 6.93 18.52 -5.22
C TRP A 313 5.82 18.54 -6.25
N LYS A 314 5.10 17.42 -6.36
CA LYS A 314 3.97 17.30 -7.27
C LYS A 314 2.69 17.30 -6.46
N ARG A 315 1.71 18.11 -6.86
CA ARG A 315 0.36 17.99 -6.31
C ARG A 315 -0.24 16.65 -6.77
N VAL A 316 -0.78 15.88 -5.84
CA VAL A 316 -1.48 14.64 -6.17
C VAL A 316 -2.75 14.98 -6.94
N LYS A 317 -2.99 14.27 -8.05
CA LYS A 317 -4.21 14.42 -8.84
C LYS A 317 -5.28 13.51 -8.26
N GLU A 318 -6.07 14.06 -7.35
CA GLU A 318 -7.27 13.39 -6.85
C GLU A 318 -8.35 13.46 -7.92
N ALA A 319 -8.95 12.31 -8.24
CA ALA A 319 -10.14 12.31 -9.07
C ALA A 319 -11.32 12.81 -8.23
N LEU A 320 -11.87 13.97 -8.59
CA LEU A 320 -13.07 14.49 -7.96
C LEU A 320 -14.19 13.44 -8.07
N PRO A 321 -14.94 13.14 -6.99
CA PRO A 321 -16.14 12.34 -7.11
C PRO A 321 -17.08 13.00 -8.12
N GLU A 322 -17.59 12.24 -9.11
CA GLU A 322 -18.75 12.66 -9.90
C GLU A 322 -19.84 13.06 -8.89
N GLN A 323 -20.18 14.35 -8.82
CA GLN A 323 -21.37 14.78 -8.10
C GLN A 323 -22.56 14.19 -8.85
N ASP A 324 -23.14 13.13 -8.29
CA ASP A 324 -24.41 12.57 -8.77
C ASP A 324 -25.44 13.72 -8.82
N LYS A 325 -25.84 14.06 -10.05
CA LYS A 325 -27.02 14.88 -10.35
C LYS A 325 -28.22 13.98 -10.53
#